data_AF-A0AAU9UXR9-F1
#
_entry.id   AF-A0AAU9UXR9-F1
#
_cell.length_a   1.000
_cell.length_b   1.000
_cell.length_c   1.000
_cell.angle_alpha   90.00
_cell.angle_beta   90.00
_cell.angle_gamma   90.00
#
_symmetry.space_group_name_H-M   'P 1'
#
loop_
_entity.id
_entity.type
_entity.pdbx_description
1 polymer ?
#
loop_
_entity_poly.entity_id
_entity_poly.type
_entity_poly.pdbx_seq_one_letter_code
_entity_poly.pdbx_strand_id
1 'polypeptide(L)'
;MAEEAVERASGDTVSIAKPDIAPEPEPPKIPDVELIVDGFGFMPKEDMSLSRIKVSSKRLSKVVKELKSPESEHSPCASSSNIDIVRRYTWKTKNRMTVQVITYGATITSIQVPDKKGVPDEVIAGFDTLEEYFQPRNPYFGATIGRYANIIRDGSMVVRPSGRMYMLSTNRGRHHYNGGYVGFDKVNWRSYVTGNKVIMTHVSERFHEGYPGTMMAQVSFEVTCDNTLKIEMKCSTTEPTIVNLSNAPYFNLAGHHCGPELMYDHIITINADKYTAVGDDGLVTGEKNIVGGTAYDFRVPRVIRSMLPKIPMGGYDINYCITQGTEQDLTFHARALHPMTGRVLEVYSNQPGMQFYTGNLLPDPDKIVEVRFIG
;
A
#
# COMPACT_ATOMS: atom_id res chain seq x y z
N MET A 1 88.15 -49.92 -35.37
CA MET A 1 87.06 -50.81 -34.91
C MET A 1 87.33 -51.17 -33.47
N ALA A 2 86.48 -50.65 -32.57
CA ALA A 2 86.17 -51.12 -31.21
C ALA A 2 85.65 -49.90 -30.43
N GLU A 3 84.32 -49.77 -30.39
CA GLU A 3 83.62 -48.95 -29.42
C GLU A 3 83.44 -49.78 -28.14
N GLU A 4 83.75 -49.21 -26.99
CA GLU A 4 83.27 -49.68 -25.69
C GLU A 4 82.89 -48.49 -24.82
N ALA A 5 81.79 -48.69 -24.10
CA ALA A 5 81.01 -47.71 -23.36
C ALA A 5 81.69 -47.17 -22.10
N VAL A 6 81.36 -45.95 -21.71
CA VAL A 6 81.49 -45.48 -20.31
C VAL A 6 80.28 -44.62 -19.94
N GLU A 7 79.60 -45.05 -18.87
CA GLU A 7 78.53 -44.38 -18.13
C GLU A 7 78.90 -42.96 -17.70
N ARG A 8 77.91 -42.06 -17.69
CA ARG A 8 77.91 -40.89 -16.79
C ARG A 8 76.56 -40.69 -16.14
N ALA A 9 76.57 -40.73 -14.81
CA ALA A 9 75.49 -40.33 -13.94
C ALA A 9 75.36 -38.79 -13.86
N SER A 10 74.13 -38.30 -13.91
CA SER A 10 73.68 -37.00 -13.38
C SER A 10 72.19 -37.18 -13.08
N GLY A 11 71.69 -37.11 -11.86
CA GLY A 11 71.78 -36.00 -10.92
C GLY A 11 70.33 -35.62 -10.60
N ASP A 12 69.76 -36.29 -9.59
CA ASP A 12 68.37 -36.08 -9.16
C ASP A 12 68.19 -34.63 -8.66
N THR A 13 67.37 -33.86 -9.37
CA THR A 13 66.83 -32.59 -8.88
C THR A 13 65.34 -32.78 -8.61
N VAL A 14 65.01 -32.90 -7.31
CA VAL A 14 63.63 -32.94 -6.83
C VAL A 14 63.02 -31.55 -7.05
N SER A 15 62.09 -31.45 -8.01
CA SER A 15 61.25 -30.26 -8.16
C SER A 15 60.22 -30.22 -7.03
N ILE A 16 60.42 -29.34 -6.05
CA ILE A 16 59.41 -29.04 -5.05
C ILE A 16 58.29 -28.27 -5.75
N ALA A 17 57.17 -28.95 -6.01
CA ALA A 17 55.95 -28.31 -6.50
C ALA A 17 55.48 -27.28 -5.47
N LYS A 18 55.25 -26.03 -5.91
CA LYS A 18 54.57 -25.03 -5.09
C LYS A 18 53.16 -25.55 -4.80
N PRO A 19 52.66 -25.44 -3.55
CA PRO A 19 51.28 -25.82 -3.26
C PRO A 19 50.33 -24.93 -4.04
N ASP A 20 49.35 -25.55 -4.71
CA ASP A 20 48.22 -24.86 -5.35
C ASP A 20 47.48 -24.06 -4.28
N ILE A 21 47.65 -22.74 -4.33
CA ILE A 21 46.85 -21.81 -3.54
C ILE A 21 45.45 -21.86 -4.15
N ALA A 22 44.51 -22.47 -3.42
CA ALA A 22 43.10 -22.44 -3.80
C ALA A 22 42.68 -20.98 -4.04
N PRO A 23 41.96 -20.67 -5.12
CA PRO A 23 41.53 -19.31 -5.39
C PRO A 23 40.74 -18.78 -4.19
N GLU A 24 41.05 -17.56 -3.75
CA GLU A 24 40.31 -16.91 -2.68
C GLU A 24 38.81 -16.95 -3.02
N PRO A 25 37.94 -17.30 -2.04
CA PRO A 25 36.51 -17.30 -2.27
C PRO A 25 36.08 -15.93 -2.77
N GLU A 26 35.35 -15.88 -3.88
CA GLU A 26 34.82 -14.62 -4.40
C GLU A 26 34.10 -13.87 -3.28
N PRO A 27 34.37 -12.56 -3.11
CA PRO A 27 33.68 -11.78 -2.10
C PRO A 27 32.16 -11.92 -2.28
N PRO A 28 31.39 -12.04 -1.20
CA PRO A 28 29.96 -12.27 -1.28
C PRO A 28 29.31 -11.19 -2.16
N LYS A 29 28.61 -11.62 -3.22
CA LYS A 29 27.89 -10.70 -4.12
C LYS A 29 26.91 -9.89 -3.29
N ILE A 30 27.15 -8.59 -3.18
CA ILE A 30 26.24 -7.65 -2.52
C ILE A 30 24.90 -7.71 -3.27
N PRO A 31 23.79 -8.05 -2.60
CA PRO A 31 22.50 -8.20 -3.25
C PRO A 31 22.12 -6.88 -3.95
N ASP A 32 21.46 -6.98 -5.10
CA ASP A 32 21.06 -5.80 -5.88
C ASP A 32 19.99 -4.94 -5.17
N VAL A 33 19.33 -5.53 -4.16
CA VAL A 33 18.38 -4.90 -3.27
C VAL A 33 18.68 -5.33 -1.83
N GLU A 34 18.89 -4.36 -0.96
CA GLU A 34 19.03 -4.56 0.49
C GLU A 34 17.67 -4.39 1.16
N LEU A 35 17.30 -5.29 2.08
CA LEU A 35 16.08 -5.19 2.90
C LEU A 35 16.45 -5.09 4.37
N ILE A 36 16.06 -4.00 5.01
CA ILE A 36 16.32 -3.69 6.42
C ILE A 36 15.01 -3.73 7.19
N VAL A 37 15.03 -4.29 8.41
CA VAL A 37 13.86 -4.37 9.30
C VAL A 37 14.18 -3.68 10.62
N ASP A 38 13.34 -2.73 11.01
CA ASP A 38 13.43 -2.03 12.29
C ASP A 38 12.03 -1.75 12.89
N GLY A 39 11.99 -1.10 14.06
CA GLY A 39 10.76 -0.66 14.69
C GLY A 39 10.38 0.75 14.24
N PHE A 40 9.13 0.94 13.84
CA PHE A 40 8.59 2.26 13.53
C PHE A 40 7.99 2.96 14.76
N GLY A 41 7.35 2.18 15.63
CA GLY A 41 6.69 2.68 16.82
C GLY A 41 5.94 1.60 17.58
N PHE A 42 5.21 2.03 18.60
CA PHE A 42 4.47 1.16 19.51
C PHE A 42 2.99 1.51 19.45
N MET A 43 2.15 0.51 19.24
CA MET A 43 0.70 0.64 19.27
C MET A 43 0.17 0.03 20.58
N PRO A 44 -0.66 0.73 21.35
CA PRO A 44 -1.37 0.10 22.48
C PRO A 44 -2.24 -1.04 21.96
N LYS A 45 -2.22 -2.20 22.61
CA LYS A 45 -3.23 -3.23 22.35
C LYS A 45 -4.57 -2.71 22.86
N GLU A 46 -5.47 -2.34 21.97
CA GLU A 46 -6.86 -2.11 22.35
C GLU A 46 -7.43 -3.45 22.85
N ASP A 47 -7.82 -3.46 24.12
CA ASP A 47 -8.54 -4.57 24.72
C ASP A 47 -9.92 -4.62 24.02
N MET A 48 -10.06 -5.51 23.03
CA MET A 48 -11.30 -5.72 22.24
C MET A 48 -12.52 -6.14 23.09
N SER A 49 -12.40 -6.12 24.42
CA SER A 49 -13.44 -6.40 25.40
C SER A 49 -14.22 -5.16 25.87
N LEU A 50 -13.76 -3.92 25.65
CA LEU A 50 -14.33 -2.72 26.32
C LEU A 50 -14.94 -1.63 25.42
N SER A 51 -14.97 -1.77 24.10
CA SER A 51 -15.67 -0.81 23.22
C SER A 51 -17.15 -1.15 22.97
N ARG A 52 -17.66 -2.25 23.55
CA ARG A 52 -19.10 -2.50 23.63
C ARG A 52 -19.69 -1.70 24.80
N ILE A 53 -20.59 -0.76 24.47
CA ILE A 53 -21.45 0.03 25.36
C ILE A 53 -20.85 1.35 25.87
N LYS A 54 -20.85 2.38 25.01
CA LYS A 54 -21.18 3.75 25.41
C LYS A 54 -22.16 4.37 24.41
N VAL A 55 -23.31 3.73 24.23
CA VAL A 55 -24.51 4.38 23.69
C VAL A 55 -25.66 4.11 24.67
N SER A 56 -26.07 5.18 25.35
CA SER A 56 -27.36 5.39 26.02
C SER A 56 -28.01 4.23 26.81
N SER A 57 -27.81 4.22 28.14
CA SER A 57 -28.96 4.06 29.05
C SER A 57 -28.69 4.74 30.40
N LYS A 58 -29.23 5.94 30.57
CA LYS A 58 -29.57 6.46 31.92
C LYS A 58 -30.79 5.66 32.40
N ARG A 59 -30.57 4.47 32.96
CA ARG A 59 -31.42 3.75 33.93
C ARG A 59 -31.02 2.28 33.92
N LEU A 60 -30.30 1.87 34.95
CA LEU A 60 -30.44 0.59 35.68
C LEU A 60 -29.31 0.51 36.70
N SER A 61 -29.48 1.29 37.78
CA SER A 61 -28.76 1.08 39.03
C SER A 61 -29.44 -0.05 39.81
N LYS A 62 -28.61 -0.93 40.38
CA LYS A 62 -28.90 -2.05 41.31
C LYS A 62 -29.25 -3.38 40.65
N VAL A 63 -28.64 -4.42 41.24
CA VAL A 63 -28.73 -5.86 40.96
C VAL A 63 -27.74 -6.37 39.91
N VAL A 64 -26.46 -6.53 40.30
CA VAL A 64 -25.75 -7.83 40.34
C VAL A 64 -24.63 -7.68 41.38
N LYS A 65 -24.93 -8.11 42.61
CA LYS A 65 -23.92 -8.51 43.60
C LYS A 65 -23.74 -10.02 43.44
N GLU A 66 -22.50 -10.47 43.59
CA GLU A 66 -22.09 -11.87 43.80
C GLU A 66 -22.25 -12.82 42.61
N LEU A 67 -21.12 -13.11 41.95
CA LEU A 67 -20.72 -14.46 41.54
C LEU A 67 -19.20 -14.45 41.34
N LYS A 68 -18.48 -15.03 42.31
CA LYS A 68 -17.08 -15.42 42.17
C LYS A 68 -17.02 -16.70 41.32
N SER A 69 -16.13 -16.74 40.34
CA SER A 69 -15.73 -17.96 39.63
C SER A 69 -14.20 -18.09 39.65
N PRO A 70 -13.66 -19.32 39.63
CA PRO A 70 -12.41 -19.68 40.30
C PRO A 70 -11.15 -19.23 39.54
N GLU A 71 -10.11 -18.97 40.32
CA GLU A 71 -8.75 -18.65 39.90
C GLU A 71 -8.18 -19.79 39.02
N SER A 72 -7.88 -19.49 37.76
CA SER A 72 -7.07 -20.35 36.90
C SER A 72 -5.60 -19.95 37.01
N GLU A 73 -4.78 -20.89 37.46
CA GLU A 73 -3.33 -20.80 37.63
C GLU A 73 -2.64 -20.10 36.44
N HIS A 74 -1.98 -18.97 36.72
CA HIS A 74 -1.20 -18.24 35.72
C HIS A 74 0.20 -18.86 35.61
N SER A 75 0.53 -19.33 34.41
CA SER A 75 1.90 -19.70 34.02
C SER A 75 2.81 -18.46 34.03
N PRO A 76 4.01 -18.50 34.64
CA PRO A 76 4.85 -17.31 34.88
C PRO A 76 5.64 -16.84 33.65
N CYS A 77 5.21 -17.13 32.42
CA CYS A 77 5.92 -16.74 31.19
C CYS A 77 5.04 -16.01 30.15
N ALA A 78 3.92 -15.41 30.56
CA ALA A 78 3.23 -14.42 29.73
C ALA A 78 3.80 -13.03 30.04
N SER A 79 4.82 -12.61 29.30
CA SER A 79 5.25 -11.20 29.32
C SER A 79 4.10 -10.34 28.74
N SER A 80 3.27 -9.83 29.63
CA SER A 80 2.17 -8.90 29.36
C SER A 80 2.70 -7.52 28.97
N SER A 81 3.25 -7.40 27.77
CA SER A 81 3.32 -6.09 27.13
C SER A 81 2.00 -5.87 26.38
N ASN A 82 1.18 -4.95 26.90
CA ASN A 82 -0.02 -4.37 26.27
C ASN A 82 0.34 -3.53 25.02
N ILE A 83 1.40 -3.89 24.31
CA ILE A 83 2.02 -3.12 23.25
C ILE A 83 2.22 -4.05 22.05
N ASP A 84 1.68 -3.65 20.91
CA ASP A 84 2.02 -4.22 19.61
C ASP A 84 3.10 -3.37 18.96
N ILE A 85 4.18 -4.01 18.51
CA ILE A 85 5.26 -3.35 17.79
C ILE A 85 4.81 -3.16 16.34
N VAL A 86 4.86 -1.92 15.85
CA VAL A 86 4.76 -1.62 14.43
C VAL A 86 6.15 -1.71 13.83
N ARG A 87 6.34 -2.64 12.89
CA ARG A 87 7.63 -2.82 12.21
C ARG A 87 7.67 -2.00 10.94
N ARG A 88 8.85 -1.51 10.58
CA ARG A 88 9.15 -0.91 9.28
C ARG A 88 10.11 -1.80 8.52
N TYR A 89 9.87 -1.88 7.22
CA TYR A 89 10.67 -2.59 6.24
C TYR A 89 11.17 -1.59 5.21
N THR A 90 12.49 -1.53 5.01
CA THR A 90 13.12 -0.59 4.08
C THR A 90 13.88 -1.36 3.01
N TRP A 91 13.49 -1.18 1.75
CA TRP A 91 14.29 -1.64 0.61
C TRP A 91 15.16 -0.51 0.10
N LYS A 92 16.41 -0.83 -0.25
CA LYS A 92 17.33 0.07 -0.96
C LYS A 92 17.89 -0.64 -2.19
N THR A 93 17.77 -0.01 -3.35
CA THR A 93 18.31 -0.54 -4.61
C THR A 93 19.66 0.10 -4.93
N LYS A 94 20.49 -0.57 -5.73
CA LYS A 94 21.73 0.01 -6.28
C LYS A 94 21.49 1.29 -7.11
N ASN A 95 20.28 1.46 -7.63
CA ASN A 95 19.86 2.63 -8.39
C ASN A 95 19.32 3.78 -7.50
N ARG A 96 19.64 3.76 -6.20
CA ARG A 96 19.27 4.80 -5.21
C ARG A 96 17.76 4.99 -5.03
N MET A 97 16.96 3.97 -5.34
CA MET A 97 15.56 3.94 -4.91
C MET A 97 15.49 3.42 -3.48
N THR A 98 14.69 4.08 -2.64
CA THR A 98 14.34 3.61 -1.30
C THR A 98 12.83 3.47 -1.22
N VAL A 99 12.34 2.36 -0.67
CA VAL A 99 10.92 2.18 -0.35
C VAL A 99 10.81 1.76 1.11
N GLN A 100 9.86 2.35 1.82
CA GLN A 100 9.53 1.95 3.18
C GLN A 100 8.07 1.55 3.30
N VAL A 101 7.81 0.45 4.00
CA VAL A 101 6.46 0.06 4.41
C VAL A 101 6.43 -0.23 5.91
N ILE A 102 5.29 0.04 6.54
CA ILE A 102 5.04 -0.29 7.96
C ILE A 102 3.91 -1.31 8.08
N THR A 103 3.91 -2.08 9.18
CA THR A 103 2.87 -3.09 9.43
C THR A 103 1.51 -2.50 9.75
N TYR A 104 1.45 -1.28 10.28
CA TYR A 104 0.19 -0.57 10.49
C TYR A 104 -0.41 -0.15 9.15
N GLY A 105 -1.62 -0.63 8.85
CA GLY A 105 -2.30 -0.39 7.57
C GLY A 105 -1.65 -1.05 6.35
N ALA A 106 -0.59 -1.86 6.55
CA ALA A 106 0.29 -2.29 5.46
C ALA A 106 0.66 -1.09 4.55
N THR A 107 1.13 -0.03 5.19
CA THR A 107 1.21 1.33 4.63
C THR A 107 2.57 1.57 3.99
N ILE A 108 2.58 2.12 2.77
CA ILE A 108 3.80 2.62 2.13
C ILE A 108 4.08 4.02 2.68
N THR A 109 5.16 4.18 3.44
CA THR A 109 5.49 5.43 4.14
C THR A 109 6.52 6.29 3.43
N SER A 110 7.32 5.69 2.54
CA SER A 110 8.32 6.42 1.75
C SER A 110 8.57 5.75 0.41
N ILE A 111 8.70 6.57 -0.64
CA ILE A 111 9.27 6.19 -1.93
C ILE A 111 10.22 7.31 -2.33
N GLN A 112 11.52 7.05 -2.26
CA GLN A 112 12.54 7.98 -2.72
C GLN A 112 13.13 7.49 -4.04
N VAL A 113 13.16 8.35 -5.06
CA VAL A 113 13.71 8.01 -6.38
C VAL A 113 14.57 9.15 -6.94
N PRO A 114 15.70 8.83 -7.59
CA PRO A 114 16.58 9.85 -8.16
C PRO A 114 15.91 10.63 -9.30
N ASP A 115 16.20 11.92 -9.38
CA ASP A 115 15.92 12.73 -10.56
C ASP A 115 16.94 12.43 -11.69
N LYS A 116 16.83 13.14 -12.83
CA LYS A 116 17.77 13.03 -13.95
C LYS A 116 19.22 13.44 -13.63
N LYS A 117 19.45 14.13 -12.51
CA LYS A 117 20.80 14.46 -11.99
C LYS A 117 21.28 13.42 -10.97
N GLY A 118 20.46 12.42 -10.66
CA GLY A 118 20.78 11.37 -9.71
C GLY A 118 20.47 11.71 -8.26
N VAL A 119 19.70 12.77 -7.98
CA VAL A 119 19.37 13.21 -6.61
C VAL A 119 18.06 12.56 -6.16
N PRO A 120 18.09 11.65 -5.16
CA PRO A 120 16.87 11.08 -4.58
C PRO A 120 16.04 12.13 -3.86
N ASP A 121 14.73 12.00 -3.93
CA ASP A 121 13.78 12.81 -3.16
C ASP A 121 12.53 11.98 -2.88
N GLU A 122 11.83 12.31 -1.80
CA GLU A 122 10.55 11.69 -1.43
C GLU A 122 9.50 12.06 -2.47
N VAL A 123 8.82 11.06 -3.05
CA VAL A 123 7.80 11.29 -4.09
C VAL A 123 6.40 10.89 -3.66
N ILE A 124 6.18 10.48 -2.40
CA ILE A 124 4.84 10.31 -1.85
C ILE A 124 4.57 11.21 -0.65
N ALA A 125 3.30 11.56 -0.45
CA ALA A 125 2.87 12.16 0.81
C ALA A 125 2.67 11.09 1.89
N GLY A 126 3.03 11.44 3.12
CA GLY A 126 2.94 10.59 4.29
C GLY A 126 3.24 11.39 5.55
N PHE A 127 3.53 10.68 6.63
CA PHE A 127 3.90 11.26 7.92
C PHE A 127 5.22 10.68 8.42
N ASP A 128 5.89 11.43 9.29
CA ASP A 128 7.18 11.04 9.88
C ASP A 128 7.01 10.09 11.08
N THR A 129 5.88 10.18 11.78
CA THR A 129 5.62 9.42 13.02
C THR A 129 4.41 8.51 12.93
N LEU A 130 4.37 7.45 13.76
CA LEU A 130 3.25 6.52 13.82
C LEU A 130 1.97 7.18 14.33
N GLU A 131 2.10 8.09 15.29
CA GLU A 131 1.00 8.82 15.91
C GLU A 131 0.24 9.68 14.90
N GLU A 132 0.93 10.22 13.89
CA GLU A 132 0.31 10.95 12.80
C GLU A 132 -0.54 10.05 11.89
N TYR A 133 -0.11 8.81 11.64
CA TYR A 133 -0.92 7.83 10.90
C TYR A 133 -2.21 7.46 11.64
N PHE A 134 -2.26 7.59 12.98
CA PHE A 134 -3.46 7.37 13.79
C PHE A 134 -4.46 8.53 13.75
N GLN A 135 -4.08 9.68 13.19
CA GLN A 135 -4.96 10.85 13.20
C GLN A 135 -6.26 10.56 12.45
N PRO A 136 -7.44 10.95 13.00
CA PRO A 136 -8.72 10.75 12.33
C PRO A 136 -8.83 11.43 10.95
N ARG A 137 -7.97 12.41 10.67
CA ARG A 137 -7.92 13.17 9.42
C ARG A 137 -6.93 12.60 8.39
N ASN A 138 -6.22 11.50 8.70
CA ASN A 138 -5.35 10.84 7.75
C ASN A 138 -6.17 10.42 6.51
N PRO A 139 -5.92 10.97 5.30
CA PRO A 139 -6.66 10.68 4.08
C PRO A 139 -6.18 9.38 3.43
N TYR A 140 -5.83 8.38 4.25
CA TYR A 140 -5.32 7.07 3.87
C TYR A 140 -3.93 7.10 3.20
N PHE A 141 -3.04 8.01 3.60
CA PHE A 141 -1.72 8.15 2.96
C PHE A 141 -0.97 6.82 2.91
N GLY A 142 -0.76 6.30 1.70
CA GLY A 142 0.02 5.08 1.43
C GLY A 142 -0.62 3.76 1.90
N ALA A 143 -1.79 3.82 2.55
CA ALA A 143 -2.36 2.67 3.23
C ALA A 143 -2.94 1.62 2.27
N THR A 144 -3.04 0.38 2.74
CA THR A 144 -3.86 -0.66 2.10
C THR A 144 -5.33 -0.46 2.46
N ILE A 145 -6.18 -0.36 1.45
CA ILE A 145 -7.62 -0.16 1.59
C ILE A 145 -8.36 -1.49 1.45
N GLY A 146 -9.30 -1.75 2.36
CA GLY A 146 -10.14 -2.94 2.36
C GLY A 146 -11.09 -3.00 3.55
N ARG A 147 -12.10 -3.88 3.56
CA ARG A 147 -12.37 -4.95 2.56
C ARG A 147 -12.85 -4.47 1.20
N TYR A 148 -13.45 -3.28 1.13
CA TYR A 148 -13.92 -2.67 -0.11
C TYR A 148 -13.43 -1.23 -0.23
N ALA A 149 -12.57 -0.98 -1.21
CA ALA A 149 -12.10 0.34 -1.58
C ALA A 149 -13.20 1.14 -2.28
N ASN A 150 -13.21 2.45 -2.02
CA ASN A 150 -14.22 3.41 -2.47
C ASN A 150 -15.60 3.23 -1.79
N ILE A 151 -16.68 3.68 -2.43
CA ILE A 151 -17.98 3.89 -1.81
C ILE A 151 -18.93 2.72 -2.07
N ILE A 152 -19.67 2.30 -1.03
CA ILE A 152 -20.89 1.50 -1.18
C ILE A 152 -22.08 2.36 -0.75
N ARG A 153 -23.00 2.57 -1.71
CA ARG A 153 -24.19 3.39 -1.54
C ARG A 153 -25.06 2.85 -0.40
N ASP A 154 -25.60 3.77 0.39
CA ASP A 154 -26.43 3.53 1.58
C ASP A 154 -25.87 2.53 2.62
N GLY A 155 -24.57 2.21 2.55
CA GLY A 155 -23.94 1.26 3.47
C GLY A 155 -24.62 -0.11 3.49
N SER A 156 -25.15 -0.56 2.36
CA SER A 156 -25.84 -1.86 2.29
C SER A 156 -25.46 -2.62 1.04
N MET A 157 -25.52 -3.95 1.11
CA MET A 157 -25.25 -4.83 -0.01
C MET A 157 -26.09 -6.09 0.02
N VAL A 158 -26.37 -6.65 -1.14
CA VAL A 158 -27.00 -7.96 -1.30
C VAL A 158 -25.97 -8.93 -1.85
N VAL A 159 -25.69 -10.01 -1.13
CA VAL A 159 -24.65 -10.97 -1.51
C VAL A 159 -25.28 -12.21 -2.13
N ARG A 160 -24.83 -12.57 -3.34
CA ARG A 160 -25.20 -13.83 -4.02
C ARG A 160 -24.27 -14.98 -3.59
N PRO A 161 -24.74 -16.25 -3.61
CA PRO A 161 -26.05 -16.72 -4.06
C PRO A 161 -27.16 -16.65 -2.99
N SER A 162 -26.83 -16.36 -1.73
CA SER A 162 -27.81 -16.39 -0.62
C SER A 162 -28.94 -15.36 -0.75
N GLY A 163 -28.69 -14.26 -1.48
CA GLY A 163 -29.63 -13.14 -1.62
C GLY A 163 -29.83 -12.35 -0.33
N ARG A 164 -29.01 -12.60 0.70
CA ARG A 164 -29.11 -11.92 1.99
C ARG A 164 -28.61 -10.48 1.88
N MET A 165 -29.35 -9.58 2.51
CA MET A 165 -28.97 -8.18 2.68
C MET A 165 -28.11 -8.01 3.93
N TYR A 166 -26.99 -7.31 3.79
CA TYR A 166 -26.09 -6.95 4.88
C TYR A 166 -26.00 -5.44 5.01
N MET A 167 -26.01 -4.97 6.25
CA MET A 167 -25.76 -3.57 6.59
C MET A 167 -24.29 -3.43 6.98
N LEU A 168 -23.62 -2.48 6.34
CA LEU A 168 -22.24 -2.09 6.58
C LEU A 168 -22.22 -0.83 7.45
N SER A 169 -21.06 -0.51 8.02
CA SER A 169 -20.88 0.77 8.70
C SER A 169 -21.04 1.96 7.74
N THR A 170 -21.51 3.10 8.24
CA THR A 170 -21.71 4.31 7.43
C THR A 170 -20.79 5.44 7.91
N ASN A 171 -19.51 5.34 7.54
CA ASN A 171 -18.46 6.27 7.94
C ASN A 171 -18.36 7.53 7.05
N ARG A 172 -19.14 7.62 5.97
CA ARG A 172 -19.22 8.82 5.10
C ARG A 172 -20.68 9.19 4.86
N GLY A 173 -21.27 9.93 5.81
CA GLY A 173 -22.70 10.22 5.80
C GLY A 173 -23.50 8.91 5.91
N ARG A 174 -24.42 8.67 4.97
CA ARG A 174 -25.18 7.40 4.89
C ARG A 174 -24.45 6.29 4.11
N HIS A 175 -23.23 6.55 3.63
CA HIS A 175 -22.49 5.63 2.77
C HIS A 175 -21.36 4.93 3.53
N HIS A 176 -21.03 3.73 3.08
CA HIS A 176 -19.83 3.03 3.51
C HIS A 176 -18.66 3.42 2.60
N TYR A 177 -17.50 3.70 3.17
CA TYR A 177 -16.34 4.20 2.45
C TYR A 177 -15.05 3.56 2.92
N ASN A 178 -14.24 3.05 1.97
CA ASN A 178 -12.89 2.53 2.22
C ASN A 178 -12.82 1.52 3.38
N GLY A 179 -13.78 0.59 3.43
CA GLY A 179 -13.78 -0.48 4.42
C GLY A 179 -14.40 -0.15 5.77
N GLY A 180 -14.75 1.12 6.05
CA GLY A 180 -15.50 1.52 7.24
C GLY A 180 -14.70 2.36 8.24
N TYR A 181 -15.10 2.33 9.51
CA TYR A 181 -14.45 3.14 10.55
C TYR A 181 -13.02 2.63 10.81
N VAL A 182 -12.89 1.33 11.06
CA VAL A 182 -11.63 0.60 11.22
C VAL A 182 -11.44 -0.26 9.98
N GLY A 183 -11.04 0.35 8.88
CA GLY A 183 -10.67 -0.36 7.65
C GLY A 183 -9.31 -1.05 7.77
N PHE A 184 -8.89 -1.69 6.69
CA PHE A 184 -7.57 -2.35 6.59
C PHE A 184 -6.38 -1.40 6.75
N ASP A 185 -6.63 -0.10 6.60
CA ASP A 185 -5.70 1.00 6.83
C ASP A 185 -5.40 1.23 8.32
N LYS A 186 -6.28 0.79 9.23
CA LYS A 186 -6.20 1.10 10.67
C LYS A 186 -5.87 -0.09 11.57
N VAL A 187 -5.38 -1.18 10.99
CA VAL A 187 -5.04 -2.39 11.74
C VAL A 187 -3.55 -2.68 11.62
N ASN A 188 -2.94 -3.24 12.66
CA ASN A 188 -1.56 -3.71 12.59
C ASN A 188 -1.53 -5.12 11.99
N TRP A 189 -0.88 -5.26 10.83
CA TRP A 189 -0.79 -6.52 10.10
C TRP A 189 0.31 -7.40 10.69
N ARG A 190 0.09 -8.73 10.70
CA ARG A 190 1.16 -9.67 11.03
C ARG A 190 2.08 -9.81 9.82
N SER A 191 3.39 -9.75 10.01
CA SER A 191 4.34 -9.76 8.91
C SER A 191 5.42 -10.82 9.06
N TYR A 192 5.93 -11.31 7.93
CA TYR A 192 7.15 -12.10 7.83
C TYR A 192 7.88 -11.77 6.52
N VAL A 193 9.18 -12.09 6.47
CA VAL A 193 10.04 -11.87 5.31
C VAL A 193 10.36 -13.19 4.63
N THR A 194 10.32 -13.21 3.30
CA THR A 194 10.78 -14.33 2.47
C THR A 194 11.64 -13.79 1.32
N GLY A 195 12.95 -14.03 1.40
CA GLY A 195 13.91 -13.39 0.47
C GLY A 195 13.86 -11.86 0.57
N ASN A 196 13.61 -11.19 -0.56
CA ASN A 196 13.40 -9.74 -0.65
C ASN A 196 11.92 -9.33 -0.55
N LYS A 197 11.00 -10.26 -0.27
CA LYS A 197 9.56 -10.01 -0.21
C LYS A 197 9.07 -9.93 1.23
N VAL A 198 8.31 -8.90 1.56
CA VAL A 198 7.63 -8.75 2.85
C VAL A 198 6.18 -9.14 2.67
N ILE A 199 5.72 -10.11 3.45
CA ILE A 199 4.34 -10.61 3.39
C ILE A 199 3.64 -10.20 4.68
N MET A 200 2.54 -9.46 4.52
CA MET A 200 1.69 -8.98 5.59
C MET A 200 0.33 -9.66 5.51
N THR A 201 -0.19 -10.14 6.65
CA THR A 201 -1.48 -10.84 6.73
C THR A 201 -2.35 -10.24 7.84
N HIS A 202 -3.64 -10.05 7.53
CA HIS A 202 -4.65 -9.61 8.46
C HIS A 202 -5.88 -10.52 8.37
N VAL A 203 -6.44 -10.88 9.52
CA VAL A 203 -7.69 -11.64 9.61
C VAL A 203 -8.78 -10.67 10.04
N SER A 204 -9.71 -10.43 9.12
CA SER A 204 -10.91 -9.63 9.38
C SER A 204 -12.04 -10.58 9.74
N GLU A 205 -12.50 -10.49 11.00
CA GLU A 205 -13.52 -11.42 11.53
C GLU A 205 -14.88 -11.24 10.86
N ARG A 206 -15.71 -12.28 10.92
CA ARG A 206 -17.10 -12.20 10.46
C ARG A 206 -17.82 -11.01 11.12
N PHE A 207 -18.48 -10.20 10.29
CA PHE A 207 -19.17 -8.96 10.65
C PHE A 207 -18.29 -7.78 11.10
N HIS A 208 -16.98 -7.88 10.98
CA HIS A 208 -16.13 -6.69 11.05
C HIS A 208 -16.61 -5.67 10.00
N GLU A 209 -16.96 -4.46 10.44
CA GLU A 209 -17.55 -3.39 9.60
C GLU A 209 -18.84 -3.79 8.84
N GLY A 210 -19.49 -4.90 9.26
CA GLY A 210 -20.74 -5.42 8.70
C GLY A 210 -20.58 -6.49 7.61
N TYR A 211 -19.35 -6.82 7.20
CA TYR A 211 -19.09 -7.78 6.12
C TYR A 211 -19.35 -9.24 6.53
N PRO A 212 -20.02 -10.09 5.72
CA PRO A 212 -20.14 -11.51 5.97
C PRO A 212 -18.81 -12.24 5.77
N GLY A 213 -18.69 -13.39 6.43
CA GLY A 213 -17.53 -14.26 6.40
C GLY A 213 -16.31 -13.68 7.13
N THR A 214 -15.51 -14.56 7.71
CA THR A 214 -14.14 -14.21 8.10
C THR A 214 -13.30 -14.17 6.83
N MET A 215 -12.47 -13.14 6.69
CA MET A 215 -11.59 -12.94 5.54
C MET A 215 -10.14 -12.91 6.03
N MET A 216 -9.30 -13.78 5.48
CA MET A 216 -7.85 -13.66 5.59
C MET A 216 -7.35 -12.89 4.37
N ALA A 217 -6.83 -11.70 4.59
CA ALA A 217 -6.22 -10.87 3.58
C ALA A 217 -4.69 -10.95 3.70
N GLN A 218 -4.01 -10.98 2.57
CA GLN A 218 -2.55 -10.94 2.47
C GLN A 218 -2.14 -9.87 1.46
N VAL A 219 -1.22 -9.00 1.86
CA VAL A 219 -0.55 -8.06 0.98
C VAL A 219 0.93 -8.35 1.04
N SER A 220 1.57 -8.36 -0.12
CA SER A 220 3.02 -8.54 -0.19
C SER A 220 3.68 -7.47 -1.02
N PHE A 221 4.81 -7.01 -0.53
CA PHE A 221 5.63 -5.97 -1.13
C PHE A 221 6.99 -6.54 -1.48
N GLU A 222 7.45 -6.23 -2.68
CA GLU A 222 8.77 -6.60 -3.17
C GLU A 222 9.33 -5.44 -3.98
N VAL A 223 10.60 -5.08 -3.74
CA VAL A 223 11.32 -4.13 -4.59
C VAL A 223 12.38 -4.90 -5.37
N THR A 224 12.40 -4.69 -6.68
CA THR A 224 13.36 -5.30 -7.60
C THR A 224 14.48 -4.32 -7.96
N CYS A 225 15.59 -4.85 -8.50
CA CYS A 225 16.77 -4.05 -8.83
C CYS A 225 16.56 -3.03 -9.95
N ASP A 226 15.53 -3.21 -10.78
CA ASP A 226 15.10 -2.29 -11.82
C ASP A 226 14.15 -1.19 -11.33
N ASN A 227 14.11 -0.94 -10.00
CA ASN A 227 13.27 0.08 -9.35
C ASN A 227 11.76 -0.16 -9.47
N THR A 228 11.33 -1.42 -9.55
CA THR A 228 9.90 -1.76 -9.52
C THR A 228 9.45 -2.12 -8.10
N LEU A 229 8.43 -1.43 -7.60
CA LEU A 229 7.66 -1.86 -6.43
C LEU A 229 6.52 -2.76 -6.89
N LYS A 230 6.60 -4.05 -6.57
CA LYS A 230 5.55 -5.02 -6.82
C LYS A 230 4.66 -5.15 -5.59
N ILE A 231 3.36 -5.07 -5.80
CA ILE A 231 2.36 -5.28 -4.76
C ILE A 231 1.42 -6.39 -5.21
N GLU A 232 1.36 -7.46 -4.43
CA GLU A 232 0.45 -8.57 -4.68
C GLU A 232 -0.52 -8.70 -3.51
N MET A 233 -1.82 -8.70 -3.82
CA MET A 233 -2.91 -8.80 -2.85
C MET A 233 -3.69 -10.09 -3.09
N LYS A 234 -3.85 -10.88 -2.03
CA LYS A 234 -4.60 -12.14 -2.03
C LYS A 234 -5.57 -12.16 -0.86
N CYS A 235 -6.66 -12.90 -1.03
CA CYS A 235 -7.56 -13.14 0.08
C CYS A 235 -8.29 -14.49 -0.05
N SER A 236 -8.71 -15.01 1.09
CA SER A 236 -9.65 -16.13 1.18
C SER A 236 -10.75 -15.80 2.18
N THR A 237 -11.96 -16.28 1.94
CA THR A 237 -13.11 -16.03 2.81
C THR A 237 -13.87 -17.30 3.15
N THR A 238 -14.50 -17.33 4.33
CA THR A 238 -15.31 -18.47 4.80
C THR A 238 -16.75 -18.45 4.28
N GLU A 239 -17.24 -17.31 3.80
CA GLU A 239 -18.58 -17.14 3.22
C GLU A 239 -18.49 -16.19 2.01
N PRO A 240 -19.39 -16.29 1.01
CA PRO A 240 -19.46 -15.30 -0.06
C PRO A 240 -19.54 -13.86 0.51
N THR A 241 -18.71 -12.98 -0.02
CA THR A 241 -18.61 -11.57 0.37
C THR A 241 -18.07 -10.74 -0.79
N ILE A 242 -18.14 -9.42 -0.69
CA ILE A 242 -17.51 -8.52 -1.67
C ILE A 242 -16.08 -8.18 -1.22
N VAL A 243 -15.17 -8.06 -2.18
CA VAL A 243 -13.79 -7.68 -1.93
C VAL A 243 -13.34 -6.73 -3.04
N ASN A 244 -12.74 -5.62 -2.65
CA ASN A 244 -12.07 -4.68 -3.54
C ASN A 244 -10.90 -4.08 -2.78
N LEU A 245 -9.67 -4.56 -3.03
CA LEU A 245 -8.47 -4.11 -2.32
C LEU A 245 -7.67 -3.16 -3.20
N SER A 246 -7.06 -2.15 -2.59
CA SER A 246 -6.19 -1.19 -3.29
C SER A 246 -5.14 -0.62 -2.34
N ASN A 247 -4.13 0.07 -2.86
CA ASN A 247 -3.32 0.99 -2.08
C ASN A 247 -3.66 2.44 -2.42
N ALA A 248 -3.37 3.36 -1.51
CA ALA A 248 -3.63 4.79 -1.68
C ALA A 248 -2.38 5.69 -1.49
N PRO A 249 -1.25 5.44 -2.19
CA PRO A 249 -0.12 6.38 -2.20
C PRO A 249 -0.50 7.66 -2.97
N TYR A 250 -0.08 8.81 -2.44
CA TYR A 250 -0.29 10.12 -3.06
C TYR A 250 1.02 10.61 -3.63
N PHE A 251 1.15 10.65 -4.95
CA PHE A 251 2.42 10.94 -5.60
C PHE A 251 2.63 12.43 -5.90
N ASN A 252 3.87 12.88 -5.71
CA ASN A 252 4.41 14.12 -6.24
C ASN A 252 5.84 13.86 -6.78
N LEU A 253 5.97 13.65 -8.09
CA LEU A 253 7.26 13.36 -8.75
C LEU A 253 8.19 14.58 -8.84
N ALA A 254 7.70 15.77 -8.51
CA ALA A 254 8.55 16.94 -8.31
C ALA A 254 9.33 16.86 -6.98
N GLY A 255 8.81 16.13 -5.99
CA GLY A 255 9.35 16.01 -4.63
C GLY A 255 8.32 16.45 -3.60
N HIS A 256 8.18 15.73 -2.48
CA HIS A 256 7.17 16.00 -1.45
C HIS A 256 7.26 17.44 -0.91
N HIS A 257 8.48 17.96 -0.77
CA HIS A 257 8.73 19.28 -0.19
C HIS A 257 8.64 20.45 -1.18
N CYS A 258 8.35 20.21 -2.46
CA CYS A 258 8.37 21.28 -3.47
C CYS A 258 7.11 22.17 -3.48
N GLY A 259 6.11 21.84 -2.66
CA GLY A 259 4.82 22.51 -2.65
C GLY A 259 3.92 22.16 -3.85
N PRO A 260 2.70 22.73 -3.89
CA PRO A 260 1.66 22.34 -4.84
C PRO A 260 1.91 22.82 -6.27
N GLU A 261 2.67 23.90 -6.47
CA GLU A 261 2.82 24.52 -7.80
C GLU A 261 3.43 23.58 -8.83
N LEU A 262 4.46 22.82 -8.47
CA LEU A 262 5.09 21.88 -9.40
C LEU A 262 4.26 20.60 -9.58
N MET A 263 3.30 20.32 -8.70
CA MET A 263 2.37 19.20 -8.89
C MET A 263 1.53 19.39 -10.15
N TYR A 264 1.17 20.62 -10.49
CA TYR A 264 0.37 20.91 -11.69
C TYR A 264 1.12 20.63 -13.00
N ASP A 265 2.45 20.57 -12.98
CA ASP A 265 3.27 20.35 -14.19
C ASP A 265 3.42 18.87 -14.56
N HIS A 266 2.78 17.97 -13.82
CA HIS A 266 2.75 16.55 -14.17
C HIS A 266 2.03 16.33 -15.50
N ILE A 267 2.66 15.53 -16.35
CA ILE A 267 2.11 15.02 -17.60
C ILE A 267 1.55 13.62 -17.32
N ILE A 268 0.25 13.46 -17.54
CA ILE A 268 -0.48 12.23 -17.24
C ILE A 268 -0.91 11.54 -18.53
N THR A 269 -0.77 10.22 -18.57
CA THR A 269 -1.31 9.33 -19.59
C THR A 269 -2.10 8.22 -18.91
N ILE A 270 -3.30 7.90 -19.38
CA ILE A 270 -4.16 6.85 -18.81
C ILE A 270 -4.69 5.97 -19.94
N ASN A 271 -4.53 4.66 -19.79
CA ASN A 271 -5.00 3.66 -20.74
C ASN A 271 -6.48 3.32 -20.52
N ALA A 272 -7.35 4.29 -20.82
CA ALA A 272 -8.78 4.14 -20.68
C ALA A 272 -9.51 4.92 -21.77
N ASP A 273 -10.47 4.26 -22.43
CA ASP A 273 -11.40 4.89 -23.38
C ASP A 273 -12.70 5.37 -22.71
N LYS A 274 -12.94 4.95 -21.46
CA LYS A 274 -14.14 5.27 -20.68
C LYS A 274 -13.83 5.59 -19.22
N TYR A 275 -14.74 6.30 -18.57
CA TYR A 275 -14.75 6.54 -17.13
C TYR A 275 -16.15 6.35 -16.57
N THR A 276 -16.26 6.05 -15.26
CA THR A 276 -17.56 5.91 -14.60
C THR A 276 -18.12 7.28 -14.23
N ALA A 277 -19.33 7.59 -14.70
CA ALA A 277 -19.98 8.85 -14.40
C ALA A 277 -20.35 8.95 -12.91
N VAL A 278 -20.25 10.16 -12.38
CA VAL A 278 -20.52 10.50 -10.99
C VAL A 278 -21.65 11.53 -10.99
N GLY A 279 -22.67 11.33 -10.16
CA GLY A 279 -23.77 12.27 -9.98
C GLY A 279 -23.38 13.46 -9.11
N ASP A 280 -24.30 14.42 -8.97
CA ASP A 280 -24.09 15.63 -8.15
C ASP A 280 -23.87 15.31 -6.66
N ASP A 281 -24.28 14.12 -6.22
CA ASP A 281 -24.05 13.59 -4.87
C ASP A 281 -22.65 12.99 -4.67
N GLY A 282 -21.80 13.00 -5.71
CA GLY A 282 -20.47 12.41 -5.70
C GLY A 282 -20.47 10.88 -5.80
N LEU A 283 -21.63 10.25 -6.08
CA LEU A 283 -21.74 8.80 -6.22
C LEU A 283 -21.72 8.36 -7.67
N VAL A 284 -21.15 7.18 -7.92
CA VAL A 284 -21.20 6.56 -9.24
C VAL A 284 -22.64 6.30 -9.67
N THR A 285 -22.99 6.66 -10.91
CA THR A 285 -24.33 6.44 -11.49
C THR A 285 -24.47 5.05 -12.12
N GLY A 286 -23.34 4.41 -12.43
CA GLY A 286 -23.25 3.14 -13.16
C GLY A 286 -23.04 3.34 -14.67
N GLU A 287 -23.24 4.54 -15.19
CA GLU A 287 -22.97 4.89 -16.58
C GLU A 287 -21.46 4.96 -16.86
N LYS A 288 -21.05 4.52 -18.05
CA LYS A 288 -19.66 4.59 -18.53
C LYS A 288 -19.58 5.57 -19.69
N ASN A 289 -19.01 6.74 -19.45
CA ASN A 289 -18.85 7.79 -20.45
C ASN A 289 -17.55 7.60 -21.22
N ILE A 290 -17.57 7.90 -22.51
CA ILE A 290 -16.35 7.92 -23.32
C ILE A 290 -15.46 9.11 -22.91
N VAL A 291 -14.15 8.92 -22.90
CA VAL A 291 -13.21 10.02 -22.62
C VAL A 291 -13.05 10.95 -23.81
N GLY A 292 -13.24 10.44 -25.04
CA GLY A 292 -12.95 11.16 -26.28
C GLY A 292 -13.63 12.52 -26.39
N GLY A 293 -12.84 13.57 -26.62
CA GLY A 293 -13.34 14.94 -26.74
C GLY A 293 -13.65 15.63 -25.41
N THR A 294 -13.40 14.99 -24.27
CA THR A 294 -13.63 15.55 -22.94
C THR A 294 -12.32 15.98 -22.26
N ALA A 295 -12.42 16.64 -21.10
CA ALA A 295 -11.27 16.93 -20.24
C ALA A 295 -10.68 15.66 -19.58
N TYR A 296 -11.40 14.53 -19.62
CA TYR A 296 -10.96 13.23 -19.10
C TYR A 296 -10.13 12.42 -20.12
N ASP A 297 -9.88 12.94 -21.34
CA ASP A 297 -9.08 12.22 -22.34
C ASP A 297 -7.57 12.31 -22.09
N PHE A 298 -7.05 11.37 -21.30
CA PHE A 298 -5.62 11.19 -21.06
C PHE A 298 -4.99 10.05 -21.89
N ARG A 299 -5.65 9.56 -22.94
CA ARG A 299 -5.04 8.55 -23.84
C ARG A 299 -3.83 9.11 -24.58
N VAL A 300 -3.84 10.43 -24.80
CA VAL A 300 -2.68 11.21 -25.22
C VAL A 300 -2.12 11.94 -24.00
N PRO A 301 -0.79 11.99 -23.79
CA PRO A 301 -0.19 12.66 -22.65
C PRO A 301 -0.64 14.13 -22.53
N ARG A 302 -1.12 14.53 -21.35
CA ARG A 302 -1.58 15.91 -21.08
C ARG A 302 -1.07 16.44 -19.74
N VAL A 303 -0.73 17.73 -19.72
CA VAL A 303 -0.31 18.45 -18.52
C VAL A 303 -1.53 18.77 -17.64
N ILE A 304 -1.46 18.40 -16.37
CA ILE A 304 -2.55 18.57 -15.39
C ILE A 304 -2.96 20.04 -15.22
N ARG A 305 -2.00 20.97 -15.19
CA ARG A 305 -2.23 22.43 -15.11
C ARG A 305 -3.27 22.93 -16.13
N SER A 306 -3.22 22.40 -17.35
CA SER A 306 -4.12 22.82 -18.44
C SER A 306 -5.50 22.15 -18.41
N MET A 307 -5.65 21.10 -17.61
CA MET A 307 -6.86 20.27 -17.57
C MET A 307 -7.68 20.48 -16.31
N LEU A 308 -7.06 20.71 -15.14
CA LEU A 308 -7.79 20.94 -13.87
C LEU A 308 -8.86 22.03 -13.95
N PRO A 309 -8.63 23.20 -14.58
CA PRO A 309 -9.66 24.25 -14.67
C PRO A 309 -10.89 23.84 -15.49
N LYS A 310 -10.80 22.76 -16.28
CA LYS A 310 -11.90 22.23 -17.10
C LYS A 310 -12.74 21.20 -16.36
N ILE A 311 -12.33 20.79 -15.17
CA ILE A 311 -13.03 19.79 -14.36
C ILE A 311 -13.97 20.50 -13.40
N PRO A 312 -15.25 20.09 -13.32
CA PRO A 312 -16.16 20.58 -12.29
C PRO A 312 -15.53 20.41 -10.90
N MET A 313 -15.59 21.44 -10.06
CA MET A 313 -14.98 21.48 -8.72
C MET A 313 -13.44 21.52 -8.68
N GLY A 314 -12.74 21.66 -9.81
CA GLY A 314 -11.32 22.00 -9.86
C GLY A 314 -10.34 20.84 -9.67
N GLY A 315 -10.80 19.59 -9.71
CA GLY A 315 -9.92 18.43 -9.62
C GLY A 315 -10.57 17.10 -9.96
N TYR A 316 -9.76 16.09 -10.26
CA TYR A 316 -10.22 14.75 -10.59
C TYR A 316 -10.50 13.96 -9.32
N ASP A 317 -11.62 13.25 -9.31
CA ASP A 317 -11.95 12.18 -8.38
C ASP A 317 -12.83 11.18 -9.13
N ILE A 318 -12.22 10.43 -10.06
CA ILE A 318 -12.98 9.62 -11.03
C ILE A 318 -12.31 8.28 -11.29
N ASN A 319 -13.12 7.23 -11.44
CA ASN A 319 -12.65 5.92 -11.84
C ASN A 319 -12.61 5.80 -13.37
N TYR A 320 -11.42 5.54 -13.90
CA TYR A 320 -11.19 5.20 -15.30
C TYR A 320 -11.42 3.70 -15.52
N CYS A 321 -12.13 3.35 -16.59
CA CYS A 321 -12.32 1.96 -17.01
C CYS A 321 -11.13 1.56 -17.89
N ILE A 322 -10.24 0.72 -17.37
CA ILE A 322 -8.99 0.38 -18.07
C ILE A 322 -9.29 -0.48 -19.30
N THR A 323 -8.68 -0.11 -20.42
CA THR A 323 -8.77 -0.86 -21.67
C THR A 323 -7.80 -2.04 -21.61
N GLN A 324 -8.33 -3.25 -21.41
CA GLN A 324 -7.55 -4.48 -21.29
C GLN A 324 -7.34 -5.16 -22.65
N GLY A 325 -6.13 -5.67 -22.89
CA GLY A 325 -5.84 -6.61 -23.96
C GLY A 325 -6.24 -8.03 -23.59
N THR A 326 -6.27 -8.95 -24.57
CA THR A 326 -6.78 -10.33 -24.37
C THR A 326 -5.81 -11.29 -23.66
N GLU A 327 -4.51 -10.98 -23.60
CA GLU A 327 -3.45 -11.94 -23.22
C GLU A 327 -2.40 -11.37 -22.24
N GLN A 328 -2.77 -10.41 -21.38
CA GLN A 328 -1.81 -9.78 -20.46
C GLN A 328 -2.17 -10.02 -18.98
N ASP A 329 -1.22 -10.59 -18.22
CA ASP A 329 -1.35 -10.76 -16.76
C ASP A 329 -1.43 -9.40 -16.03
N LEU A 330 -0.66 -8.41 -16.52
CA LEU A 330 -0.69 -7.03 -16.06
C LEU A 330 -0.89 -6.10 -17.25
N THR A 331 -1.90 -5.24 -17.17
CA THR A 331 -2.20 -4.22 -18.18
C THR A 331 -1.56 -2.90 -17.76
N PHE A 332 -1.07 -2.12 -18.73
CA PHE A 332 -0.66 -0.73 -18.48
C PHE A 332 -1.88 0.10 -18.08
N HIS A 333 -1.84 0.77 -16.92
CA HIS A 333 -2.94 1.62 -16.43
C HIS A 333 -2.67 3.08 -16.70
N ALA A 334 -1.50 3.57 -16.28
CA ALA A 334 -1.17 4.98 -16.36
C ALA A 334 0.33 5.25 -16.31
N ARG A 335 0.72 6.42 -16.81
CA ARG A 335 2.04 7.01 -16.65
C ARG A 335 1.90 8.43 -16.13
N ALA A 336 2.70 8.78 -15.13
CA ALA A 336 2.92 10.16 -14.71
C ALA A 336 4.39 10.52 -14.95
N LEU A 337 4.63 11.68 -15.56
CA LEU A 337 5.96 12.24 -15.82
C LEU A 337 6.02 13.65 -15.25
N HIS A 338 7.08 13.96 -14.50
CA HIS A 338 7.38 15.34 -14.15
C HIS A 338 8.58 15.84 -14.97
N PRO A 339 8.39 16.82 -15.88
CA PRO A 339 9.39 17.17 -16.90
C PRO A 339 10.68 17.76 -16.32
N MET A 340 10.58 18.53 -15.23
CA MET A 340 11.74 19.21 -14.65
C MET A 340 12.70 18.22 -13.98
N THR A 341 12.17 17.29 -13.17
CA THR A 341 12.97 16.25 -12.48
C THR A 341 13.31 15.10 -13.43
N GLY A 342 12.49 14.84 -14.44
CA GLY A 342 12.63 13.69 -15.33
C GLY A 342 12.17 12.37 -14.72
N ARG A 343 11.57 12.40 -13.52
CA ARG A 343 11.03 11.21 -12.85
C ARG A 343 9.77 10.74 -13.57
N VAL A 344 9.65 9.42 -13.71
CA VAL A 344 8.51 8.74 -14.35
C VAL A 344 7.97 7.69 -13.39
N LEU A 345 6.65 7.67 -13.22
CA LEU A 345 5.91 6.59 -12.60
C LEU A 345 5.09 5.89 -13.69
N GLU A 346 5.25 4.59 -13.82
CA GLU A 346 4.36 3.74 -14.60
C GLU A 346 3.63 2.78 -13.68
N VAL A 347 2.33 2.60 -13.93
CA VAL A 347 1.48 1.70 -13.15
C VAL A 347 0.96 0.61 -14.07
N TYR A 348 1.22 -0.64 -13.70
CA TYR A 348 0.68 -1.84 -14.33
C TYR A 348 -0.11 -2.63 -13.31
N SER A 349 -1.27 -3.15 -13.69
CA SER A 349 -2.16 -3.86 -12.78
C SER A 349 -3.09 -4.82 -13.53
N ASN A 350 -3.63 -5.79 -12.79
CA ASN A 350 -4.66 -6.71 -13.28
C ASN A 350 -6.08 -6.23 -12.93
N GLN A 351 -6.23 -5.02 -12.38
CA GLN A 351 -7.52 -4.46 -12.00
C GLN A 351 -8.27 -3.87 -13.21
N PRO A 352 -9.61 -3.93 -13.23
CA PRO A 352 -10.41 -3.43 -14.36
C PRO A 352 -10.56 -1.89 -14.37
N GLY A 353 -10.16 -1.22 -13.29
CA GLY A 353 -10.34 0.21 -13.12
C GLY A 353 -9.20 0.85 -12.34
N MET A 354 -9.13 2.17 -12.42
CA MET A 354 -8.18 2.98 -11.66
C MET A 354 -8.85 4.28 -11.21
N GLN A 355 -8.90 4.50 -9.90
CA GLN A 355 -9.31 5.79 -9.35
C GLN A 355 -8.19 6.81 -9.59
N PHE A 356 -8.49 7.87 -10.34
CA PHE A 356 -7.59 9.00 -10.50
C PHE A 356 -8.09 10.16 -9.63
N TYR A 357 -7.35 10.45 -8.57
CA TYR A 357 -7.67 11.47 -7.59
C TYR A 357 -6.53 12.47 -7.45
N THR A 358 -6.82 13.76 -7.58
CA THR A 358 -5.82 14.85 -7.53
C THR A 358 -5.74 15.53 -6.17
N GLY A 359 -6.14 14.86 -5.07
CA GLY A 359 -5.94 15.38 -3.72
C GLY A 359 -6.84 16.56 -3.35
N ASN A 360 -8.03 16.68 -3.97
CA ASN A 360 -8.89 17.86 -3.90
C ASN A 360 -9.37 18.22 -2.48
N LEU A 361 -9.41 17.22 -1.58
CA LEU A 361 -9.83 17.35 -0.19
C LEU A 361 -8.65 17.35 0.80
N LEU A 362 -7.41 17.39 0.31
CA LEU A 362 -6.27 17.58 1.20
C LEU A 362 -6.41 18.94 1.90
N PRO A 363 -6.13 19.01 3.22
CA PRO A 363 -6.25 20.24 3.97
C PRO A 363 -5.33 21.30 3.35
N ASP A 364 -5.93 22.44 3.03
CA ASP A 364 -5.20 23.61 2.54
C ASP A 364 -4.84 24.46 3.77
N PRO A 365 -3.55 24.56 4.14
CA PRO A 365 -3.12 25.28 5.33
C PRO A 365 -3.46 26.77 5.26
N ASP A 366 -3.67 27.31 4.05
CA ASP A 366 -3.99 28.72 3.81
C ASP A 366 -5.50 28.98 3.73
N LYS A 367 -6.34 27.92 3.64
CA LYS A 367 -7.80 28.05 3.75
C LYS A 367 -8.26 27.81 5.18
N ILE A 368 -8.80 28.86 5.78
CA ILE A 368 -9.63 28.73 6.99
C ILE A 368 -10.89 27.95 6.59
N VAL A 369 -10.94 26.66 6.93
CA VAL A 369 -12.15 25.86 6.76
C VAL A 369 -13.10 26.23 7.90
N GLU A 370 -14.09 27.08 7.62
CA GLU A 370 -15.26 27.21 8.51
C GLU A 370 -15.98 25.87 8.56
N VAL A 371 -15.97 25.23 9.73
CA VAL A 371 -16.68 23.97 9.96
C VAL A 371 -18.18 24.27 9.94
N ARG A 372 -18.82 24.09 8.78
CA ARG A 372 -20.28 24.00 8.71
C ARG A 372 -20.67 22.59 9.14
N PHE A 373 -21.13 22.46 10.37
CA PHE A 373 -21.92 21.32 10.80
C PHE A 373 -23.21 21.31 9.98
N ILE A 374 -23.31 20.42 9.00
CA ILE A 374 -24.60 20.08 8.38
C ILE A 374 -25.26 19.12 9.36
N GLY A 375 -26.31 19.59 10.03
CA GLY A 375 -27.10 18.83 11.00
C GLY A 375 -28.05 17.83 10.36
#